data_AF-A0A3B4BWB2-F1
#
_entry.id   AF-A0A3B4BWB2-F1
#
_cell.length_a   1.000
_cell.length_b   1.000
_cell.length_c   1.000
_cell.angle_alpha   90.00
_cell.angle_beta   90.00
_cell.angle_gamma   90.00
#
_symmetry.space_group_name_H-M   'P 1'
#
loop_
_entity.id
_entity.type
_entity.pdbx_description
1 polymer ?
#
loop_
_entity_poly.entity_id
_entity_poly.type
_entity_poly.pdbx_seq_one_letter_code
_entity_poly.pdbx_strand_id
1 'polypeptide(L)'
;MDDDASAHRGCIIRERLLETGVPQMERPALSPDLNPIENLWDQPSRRVEARISVPQNLNDLRAALQEEWDAVPQQTMSRLVNRMRRRSEAVIFICV
;
A
#
# COMPACT_ATOMS: atom_id res chain seq x y z
N MET A 1 1.37 -8.93 3.75
CA MET A 1 0.56 -8.74 2.52
C MET A 1 1.39 -7.95 1.53
N ASP A 2 1.63 -8.50 0.34
CA ASP A 2 2.40 -7.87 -0.75
C ASP A 2 1.60 -7.92 -2.07
N ASP A 3 2.18 -7.47 -3.18
CA ASP A 3 1.56 -7.36 -4.52
C ASP A 3 1.87 -8.54 -5.46
N ASP A 4 2.43 -9.64 -4.95
CA ASP A 4 2.82 -10.82 -5.74
C ASP A 4 3.85 -10.57 -6.86
N ALA A 5 4.52 -9.40 -6.87
CA ALA A 5 5.57 -9.15 -7.85
C ALA A 5 6.70 -10.20 -7.73
N SER A 6 7.31 -10.59 -8.86
CA SER A 6 8.34 -11.62 -8.89
C SER A 6 9.51 -11.35 -7.94
N ALA A 7 9.82 -10.08 -7.66
CA ALA A 7 10.84 -9.69 -6.68
C ALA A 7 10.51 -10.18 -5.26
N HIS A 8 9.23 -10.20 -4.88
CA HIS A 8 8.75 -10.71 -3.58
C HIS A 8 8.67 -12.24 -3.51
N ARG A 9 8.92 -12.94 -4.64
CA ARG A 9 8.93 -14.41 -4.72
C ARG A 9 10.34 -14.99 -4.89
N GLY A 10 11.37 -14.14 -4.89
CA GLY A 10 12.76 -14.55 -4.93
C GLY A 10 13.15 -15.40 -3.72
N CYS A 11 14.06 -16.36 -3.92
CA CYS A 11 14.52 -17.30 -2.89
C CYS A 11 14.96 -16.59 -1.60
N ILE A 12 15.78 -15.55 -1.75
CA ILE A 12 16.31 -14.74 -0.63
C ILE A 12 15.19 -14.07 0.17
N ILE A 13 14.17 -13.54 -0.51
CA ILE A 13 13.05 -12.88 0.17
C ILE A 13 12.21 -13.91 0.93
N ARG A 14 11.96 -15.08 0.33
CA ARG A 14 11.21 -16.16 0.98
C ARG A 14 11.93 -16.69 2.22
N GLU A 15 13.23 -16.91 2.13
CA GLU A 15 14.07 -17.33 3.26
C GLU A 15 13.99 -16.30 4.40
N ARG A 16 14.17 -15.01 4.09
CA ARG A 16 14.09 -13.94 5.08
C ARG A 16 12.70 -13.81 5.72
N LEU A 17 11.63 -14.02 4.97
CA LEU A 17 10.26 -14.03 5.51
C LEU A 17 10.04 -15.19 6.49
N LEU A 18 10.62 -16.36 6.21
CA LEU A 18 10.58 -17.51 7.11
C LEU A 18 11.37 -17.25 8.40
N GLU A 19 12.58 -16.71 8.29
CA GLU A 19 13.42 -16.37 9.45
C GLU A 19 12.78 -15.34 10.38
N THR A 20 12.10 -14.35 9.80
CA THR A 20 11.44 -13.27 10.56
C THR A 20 10.08 -13.70 11.12
N GLY A 21 9.59 -14.89 10.79
CA GLY A 21 8.29 -15.39 11.22
C GLY A 21 7.11 -14.59 10.70
N VAL A 22 7.29 -13.84 9.61
CA VAL A 22 6.23 -13.01 9.02
C VAL A 22 5.36 -13.90 8.13
N PRO A 23 4.08 -14.14 8.48
CA PRO A 23 3.22 -14.98 7.66
C PRO A 23 2.94 -14.29 6.32
N GLN A 24 3.21 -15.01 5.24
CA GLN A 24 2.88 -14.55 3.90
C GLN A 24 1.39 -14.83 3.62
N MET A 25 0.67 -13.80 3.21
CA MET A 25 -0.75 -13.93 2.86
C MET A 25 -0.85 -14.26 1.37
N GLU A 26 -1.46 -15.40 1.03
CA GLU A 26 -1.74 -15.75 -0.36
C GLU A 26 -2.82 -14.83 -0.93
N ARG A 27 -2.60 -14.33 -2.15
CA ARG A 27 -3.56 -13.52 -2.91
C ARG A 27 -3.83 -14.20 -4.24
N PRO A 28 -5.07 -14.18 -4.74
CA PRO A 28 -5.33 -14.54 -6.12
C PRO A 28 -4.61 -13.54 -7.04
N ALA A 29 -3.92 -14.07 -8.05
CA ALA A 29 -3.26 -13.28 -9.08
C ALA A 29 -4.27 -12.32 -9.75
N LEU A 30 -3.79 -11.15 -10.22
CA LEU A 30 -4.59 -10.14 -10.93
C LEU A 30 -5.67 -9.42 -10.10
N SER A 31 -5.47 -9.26 -8.78
CA SER A 31 -6.35 -8.44 -7.92
C SER A 31 -5.68 -7.12 -7.47
N PRO A 32 -5.34 -6.18 -8.38
CA PRO A 32 -4.73 -4.88 -8.01
C PRO A 32 -5.64 -4.07 -7.07
N ASP A 33 -6.94 -4.27 -7.22
CA ASP A 33 -8.01 -3.83 -6.35
C ASP A 33 -7.84 -4.13 -4.85
N LEU A 34 -6.97 -5.09 -4.54
CA LEU A 34 -6.66 -5.51 -3.19
C LEU A 34 -5.35 -4.91 -2.66
N ASN A 35 -4.79 -3.83 -3.23
CA ASN A 35 -3.64 -3.15 -2.63
C ASN A 35 -4.08 -1.90 -1.83
N PRO A 36 -4.16 -1.94 -0.48
CA PRO A 36 -4.58 -0.79 0.33
C PRO A 36 -3.62 0.39 0.17
N ILE A 37 -2.34 0.10 -0.10
CA ILE A 37 -1.28 1.09 -0.13
C ILE A 37 -1.39 1.97 -1.39
N GLU A 38 -1.81 1.42 -2.53
CA GLU A 38 -2.02 2.19 -3.75
C GLU A 38 -3.14 3.21 -3.57
N ASN A 39 -4.26 2.79 -2.97
CA ASN A 39 -5.36 3.70 -2.64
C ASN A 39 -4.97 4.75 -1.58
N LEU A 40 -4.04 4.41 -0.69
CA LEU A 40 -3.53 5.33 0.31
C LEU A 40 -2.63 6.39 -0.32
N TRP A 41 -1.79 6.02 -1.29
CA TRP A 41 -0.84 6.92 -1.95
C TRP A 41 -1.49 7.99 -2.83
N ASP A 42 -2.70 7.74 -3.36
CA ASP A 42 -3.42 8.71 -4.19
C ASP A 42 -3.69 10.04 -3.45
N GLN A 43 -4.02 9.97 -2.15
CA GLN A 43 -4.32 11.16 -1.35
C GLN A 43 -3.11 12.09 -1.13
N PRO A 44 -1.97 11.65 -0.55
CA PRO A 44 -0.82 12.51 -0.37
C PRO A 44 -0.22 12.94 -1.72
N SER A 45 -0.26 12.10 -2.76
CA SER A 45 0.23 12.47 -4.11
C SER A 45 -0.55 13.66 -4.67
N ARG A 46 -1.90 13.61 -4.65
CA ARG A 46 -2.74 14.75 -5.07
C ARG A 46 -2.49 16.00 -4.26
N ARG A 47 -2.24 15.87 -2.96
CA ARG A 47 -1.96 17.04 -2.10
C ARG A 47 -0.63 17.66 -2.45
N VAL A 48 0.41 16.85 -2.68
CA VAL A 48 1.72 17.34 -3.15
C VAL A 48 1.59 18.03 -4.51
N GLU A 49 0.84 17.46 -5.45
CA GLU A 49 0.55 18.09 -6.75
C GLU A 49 -0.21 19.41 -6.64
N ALA A 50 -1.12 19.53 -5.65
CA ALA A 50 -1.90 20.74 -5.40
C ALA A 50 -1.16 21.81 -4.58
N ARG A 51 0.08 21.55 -4.14
CA ARG A 51 0.87 22.53 -3.37
C ARG A 51 1.18 23.75 -4.22
N ILE A 52 0.97 24.92 -3.63
CA ILE A 52 1.34 26.22 -4.24
C ILE A 52 2.86 26.29 -4.43
N SER A 53 3.62 25.78 -3.46
CA SER A 53 5.07 25.67 -3.55
C SER A 53 5.47 24.35 -4.21
N VAL A 54 5.72 24.39 -5.51
CA VAL A 54 6.18 23.22 -6.27
C VAL A 54 7.60 22.85 -5.83
N PRO A 55 7.86 21.60 -5.42
CA PRO A 55 9.20 21.15 -5.04
C PRO A 55 10.21 21.36 -6.18
N GLN A 56 11.32 22.02 -5.91
CA GLN A 56 12.33 22.33 -6.95
C GLN A 56 13.46 21.30 -7.00
N ASN A 57 13.59 20.46 -5.97
CA ASN A 57 14.60 19.41 -5.90
C ASN A 57 14.06 18.18 -5.16
N LEU A 58 14.84 17.08 -5.17
CA LEU A 58 14.46 15.81 -4.54
C LEU A 58 14.27 15.91 -3.02
N ASN A 59 15.00 16.79 -2.33
CA ASN A 59 14.85 16.97 -0.88
C ASN A 59 13.54 17.70 -0.56
N ASP A 60 13.20 18.73 -1.34
CA ASP A 60 11.91 19.43 -1.21
C ASP A 60 10.75 18.46 -1.47
N LEU A 61 10.87 17.62 -2.49
CA LEU A 61 9.84 16.64 -2.82
C LEU A 61 9.67 15.61 -1.70
N ARG A 62 10.79 15.12 -1.15
CA ARG A 62 10.78 14.19 -0.02
C ARG A 62 10.12 14.82 1.21
N ALA A 63 10.48 16.06 1.53
CA ALA A 63 9.90 16.79 2.66
C ALA A 63 8.39 17.01 2.46
N ALA A 64 7.97 17.40 1.25
CA ALA A 64 6.58 17.60 0.92
C ALA A 64 5.76 16.31 1.03
N LEU A 65 6.28 15.19 0.50
CA LEU A 65 5.65 13.88 0.61
C LEU A 65 5.52 13.43 2.07
N GLN A 66 6.56 13.64 2.88
CA GLN A 66 6.56 13.28 4.30
C GLN A 66 5.51 14.08 5.07
N GLU A 67 5.42 15.39 4.84
CA GLU A 67 4.43 16.26 5.48
C GLU A 67 3.00 15.87 5.10
N GLU A 68 2.72 15.64 3.81
CA GLU A 68 1.38 15.18 3.39
C GLU A 68 1.04 13.79 3.93
N TRP A 69 2.02 12.90 4.03
CA TRP A 69 1.86 11.58 4.61
C TRP A 69 1.51 11.64 6.10
N ASP A 70 2.25 12.44 6.87
CA ASP A 70 2.01 12.63 8.31
C ASP A 70 0.67 13.33 8.58
N ALA A 71 0.19 14.13 7.62
CA ALA A 71 -1.12 14.78 7.66
C ALA A 71 -2.29 13.85 7.28
N VAL A 72 -2.05 12.58 6.90
CA VAL A 72 -3.14 11.63 6.62
C VAL A 72 -3.81 11.20 7.93
N PRO A 73 -5.12 11.45 8.13
CA PRO A 73 -5.79 11.04 9.35
C PRO A 73 -5.79 9.52 9.53
N GLN A 74 -5.54 9.05 10.76
CA GLN A 74 -5.60 7.61 11.09
C GLN A 74 -6.96 6.98 10.72
N GLN A 75 -8.05 7.75 10.79
CA GLN A 75 -9.37 7.29 10.37
C GLN A 75 -9.40 6.90 8.88
N THR A 76 -8.66 7.59 8.02
CA THR A 76 -8.52 7.24 6.60
C THR A 76 -7.85 5.87 6.46
N MET A 77 -6.77 5.63 7.21
CA MET A 77 -6.10 4.33 7.26
C MET A 77 -7.05 3.22 7.70
N SER A 78 -7.77 3.42 8.82
CA SER A 78 -8.72 2.42 9.34
C SER A 78 -9.86 2.14 8.36
N ARG A 79 -10.37 3.15 7.65
CA ARG A 79 -11.41 2.96 6.63
C ARG A 79 -10.91 2.15 5.44
N LEU A 80 -9.69 2.42 4.97
CA LEU A 80 -9.07 1.69 3.86
C LEU A 80 -8.86 0.21 4.23
N VAL A 81 -8.28 -0.06 5.39
CA VAL A 81 -8.08 -1.43 5.91
C VAL A 81 -9.42 -2.18 6.03
N ASN A 82 -10.47 -1.53 6.53
CA ASN A 82 -11.79 -2.15 6.66
C ASN A 82 -12.46 -2.42 5.31
N ARG A 83 -12.36 -1.50 4.34
CA ARG A 83 -12.86 -1.73 2.97
C ARG A 83 -12.14 -2.90 2.32
N MET A 84 -10.83 -2.95 2.48
CA MET A 84 -9.98 -4.02 1.99
C MET A 84 -10.35 -5.38 2.58
N ARG A 85 -10.55 -5.47 3.89
CA ARG A 85 -11.05 -6.69 4.55
C ARG A 85 -12.37 -7.18 3.92
N ARG A 86 -13.34 -6.28 3.73
CA ARG A 86 -14.62 -6.61 3.09
C ARG A 86 -14.46 -7.08 1.64
N ARG A 87 -13.57 -6.45 0.87
CA ARG A 87 -13.30 -6.85 -0.52
C ARG A 87 -12.63 -8.22 -0.58
N SER A 88 -11.65 -8.50 0.29
CA SER A 88 -11.02 -9.81 0.39
C SER A 88 -12.02 -10.90 0.77
N GLU A 89 -12.89 -10.63 1.75
CA GLU A 89 -13.99 -11.53 2.13
C GLU A 89 -14.95 -11.78 0.96
N ALA A 90 -15.27 -10.75 0.17
CA ALA A 90 -16.14 -10.88 -1.00
C ALA A 90 -15.50 -11.68 -2.15
N VAL A 91 -14.20 -11.51 -2.41
CA VAL A 91 -13.47 -12.29 -3.44
C VAL A 91 -13.38 -13.76 -3.03
N ILE A 92 -13.11 -14.05 -1.75
CA ILE A 92 -13.12 -15.42 -1.22
C ILE A 92 -14.51 -16.05 -1.41
N PHE A 93 -15.59 -15.29 -1.19
CA PHE A 93 -16.97 -15.78 -1.34
C PHE A 93 -17.38 -15.99 -2.81
N ILE A 94 -16.80 -15.26 -3.77
CA ILE A 94 -17.08 -15.42 -5.21
C ILE A 94 -16.29 -16.59 -5.83
N CYS A 95 -15.20 -17.02 -5.20
CA CYS A 95 -14.35 -18.12 -5.68
C CYS A 95 -14.68 -19.50 -5.07
N VAL A 96 -15.79 -19.64 -4.32
CA VAL A 96 -16.33 -20.92 -3.82
C VAL A 96 -17.63 -21.23 -4.55
#